data_AF-A0A5K7YVZ5-F1
#
_entry.id   AF-A0A5K7YVZ5-F1
#
_cell.length_a   1.000
_cell.length_b   1.000
_cell.length_c   1.000
_cell.angle_alpha   90.00
_cell.angle_beta   90.00
_cell.angle_gamma   90.00
#
_symmetry.space_group_name_H-M   'P 1'
#
loop_
_entity.id
_entity.type
_entity.pdbx_description
1 polymer ?
#
loop_
_entity_poly.entity_id
_entity_poly.type
_entity_poly.pdbx_seq_one_letter_code
_entity_poly.pdbx_strand_id
1 'polypeptide(L)'
;MTRMTETETLNRNRDLILAQERRFAARVSARVIDKPKLAIWMILIPVFFVFYFWQLKRYSDGRKTFAANFVITRQRSLDQALAAVGSGEGPDVETVVNAADIPDPIRPDYRRWVAVLVDHYRDLLLAHGKSYTALIRDTYKNRTNYLLFLNRLNQVEREFDAALKPHVAETTENANGIIKLMEESAIAIRRQIADEIFP
;
A
#
# COMPACT_ATOMS: atom_id res chain seq x y z
N MET A 1 29.57 12.60 -19.59
CA MET A 1 28.67 12.31 -18.46
C MET A 1 27.33 12.96 -18.79
N THR A 2 26.41 12.22 -19.40
CA THR A 2 25.15 12.77 -19.94
C THR A 2 24.23 13.20 -18.79
N ARG A 3 23.84 14.47 -18.76
CA ARG A 3 22.90 15.02 -17.77
C ARG A 3 21.52 14.42 -18.07
N MET A 4 20.96 13.64 -17.14
CA MET A 4 19.58 13.15 -17.29
C MET A 4 18.63 14.35 -17.36
N THR A 5 17.63 14.24 -18.21
CA THR A 5 16.52 15.20 -18.27
C THR A 5 15.67 15.09 -16.99
N GLU A 6 14.89 16.13 -16.72
CA GLU A 6 13.97 16.17 -15.57
C GLU A 6 12.94 15.01 -15.64
N THR A 7 12.36 14.78 -16.82
CA THR A 7 11.43 13.68 -17.08
C THR A 7 12.07 12.31 -16.83
N GLU A 8 13.31 12.09 -17.28
CA GLU A 8 14.03 10.83 -17.02
C GLU A 8 14.29 10.62 -15.52
N THR A 9 14.54 11.71 -14.78
CA THR A 9 14.74 11.66 -13.33
C THR A 9 13.45 11.29 -12.60
N LEU A 10 12.33 11.91 -12.97
CA LEU A 10 11.00 11.60 -12.41
C LEU A 10 10.60 10.15 -12.68
N ASN A 11 10.79 9.66 -13.90
CA ASN A 11 10.50 8.27 -14.25
C ASN A 11 11.37 7.29 -13.47
N ARG A 12 12.67 7.57 -13.30
CA ARG A 12 13.54 6.76 -12.45
C ARG A 12 13.09 6.74 -10.99
N ASN A 13 12.73 7.90 -10.44
CA ASN A 13 12.25 8.00 -9.06
C ASN A 13 10.95 7.22 -8.89
N ARG A 14 10.01 7.34 -9.83
CA ARG A 14 8.78 6.54 -9.89
C ARG A 14 9.06 5.04 -9.86
N ASP A 15 9.99 4.57 -10.68
CA ASP A 15 10.33 3.13 -10.73
C ASP A 15 10.96 2.63 -9.43
N LEU A 16 11.80 3.45 -8.79
CA LEU A 16 12.39 3.14 -7.47
C LEU A 16 11.30 3.02 -6.39
N ILE A 17 10.34 3.95 -6.37
CA ILE A 17 9.22 3.95 -5.43
C ILE A 17 8.33 2.73 -5.67
N LEU A 18 7.92 2.48 -6.92
CA LEU A 18 7.06 1.35 -7.27
C LEU A 18 7.72 0.00 -6.98
N ALA A 19 9.03 -0.13 -7.24
CA ALA A 19 9.78 -1.32 -6.88
C ALA A 19 9.76 -1.57 -5.37
N GLN A 20 9.87 -0.51 -4.56
CA GLN A 20 9.76 -0.63 -3.11
C GLN A 20 8.35 -1.02 -2.66
N GLU A 21 7.29 -0.41 -3.23
CA GLU A 21 5.91 -0.77 -2.87
C GLU A 21 5.59 -2.23 -3.18
N ARG A 22 6.11 -2.76 -4.28
CA ARG A 22 6.00 -4.19 -4.61
C ARG A 22 6.73 -5.08 -3.61
N ARG A 23 7.93 -4.69 -3.16
CA ARG A 23 8.67 -5.42 -2.11
C ARG A 23 7.95 -5.35 -0.76
N PHE A 24 7.39 -4.19 -0.42
CA PHE A 24 6.58 -4.00 0.78
C PHE A 24 5.36 -4.92 0.77
N ALA A 25 4.58 -4.90 -0.32
CA ALA A 25 3.42 -5.78 -0.50
C ALA A 25 3.79 -7.26 -0.42
N ALA A 26 4.91 -7.67 -1.02
CA ALA A 26 5.41 -9.05 -0.93
C ALA A 26 5.75 -9.46 0.52
N ARG A 27 6.40 -8.58 1.30
CA ARG A 27 6.71 -8.82 2.72
C ARG A 27 5.43 -8.94 3.56
N VAL A 28 4.43 -8.09 3.31
CA VAL A 28 3.12 -8.13 4.00
C VAL A 28 2.38 -9.42 3.65
N SER A 29 2.26 -9.73 2.36
CA SER A 29 1.61 -10.94 1.83
C SER A 29 2.20 -12.22 2.44
N ALA A 30 3.53 -12.32 2.53
CA ALA A 30 4.19 -13.46 3.16
C ALA A 30 3.77 -13.64 4.63
N ARG A 31 3.70 -12.56 5.43
CA ARG A 31 3.30 -12.65 6.85
C ARG A 31 1.83 -12.98 7.07
N VAL A 32 0.96 -12.56 6.14
CA VAL A 32 -0.48 -12.81 6.20
C VAL A 32 -0.82 -14.22 5.73
N ILE A 33 -0.14 -14.72 4.69
CA ILE A 33 -0.49 -15.98 4.02
C ILE A 33 0.34 -17.18 4.52
N ASP A 34 1.59 -17.00 4.98
CA ASP A 34 2.43 -18.10 5.49
C ASP A 34 2.15 -18.48 6.97
N LYS A 35 0.94 -18.26 7.50
CA LYS A 35 0.50 -18.92 8.76
C LYS A 35 -0.32 -20.17 8.44
N PRO A 36 0.29 -21.34 8.16
CA PRO A 36 -0.45 -22.58 8.04
C PRO A 36 -0.88 -23.03 9.44
N LYS A 37 -2.17 -22.92 9.75
CA LYS A 37 -2.76 -23.86 10.70
C LYS A 37 -3.29 -25.05 9.89
N LEU A 38 -2.42 -26.05 9.69
CA LEU A 38 -2.69 -27.33 9.02
C LEU A 38 -3.97 -28.03 9.50
N ALA A 39 -4.49 -27.70 10.69
CA ALA A 39 -5.67 -28.33 11.28
C ALA A 39 -7.03 -27.78 10.79
N ILE A 40 -7.09 -26.59 10.17
CA ILE A 40 -8.38 -25.96 9.80
C ILE A 40 -8.93 -26.50 8.46
N TRP A 41 -8.05 -27.07 7.63
CA TRP A 41 -8.40 -27.61 6.32
C TRP A 41 -9.27 -28.88 6.34
N MET A 42 -9.34 -29.59 7.47
CA MET A 42 -10.13 -30.83 7.60
C MET A 42 -11.62 -30.61 7.92
N ILE A 43 -12.06 -29.37 8.18
CA ILE A 43 -13.44 -29.07 8.62
C ILE A 43 -14.26 -28.28 7.58
N LEU A 44 -13.63 -27.65 6.58
CA LEU A 44 -14.28 -26.68 5.69
C LEU A 44 -14.77 -27.27 4.35
N ILE A 45 -15.43 -28.42 4.36
CA ILE A 45 -16.17 -28.98 3.22
C ILE A 45 -17.52 -29.41 3.78
N PRO A 46 -18.64 -28.65 3.61
CA PRO A 46 -19.37 -28.57 2.33
C PRO A 46 -20.28 -27.32 2.04
N VAL A 47 -20.21 -26.17 2.76
CA VAL A 47 -21.23 -25.08 2.61
C VAL A 47 -20.77 -23.80 1.88
N PHE A 48 -19.47 -23.53 1.72
CA PHE A 48 -18.96 -22.21 1.26
C PHE A 48 -18.85 -22.01 -0.27
N PHE A 49 -19.66 -22.70 -1.06
CA PHE A 49 -19.47 -22.80 -2.51
C PHE A 49 -20.20 -21.77 -3.38
N VAL A 50 -20.93 -20.78 -2.84
CA VAL A 50 -21.92 -20.04 -3.67
C VAL A 50 -21.56 -18.60 -4.08
N PHE A 51 -20.66 -17.85 -3.40
CA PHE A 51 -20.56 -16.40 -3.73
C PHE A 51 -19.19 -15.75 -4.05
N TYR A 52 -18.03 -16.38 -3.82
CA TYR A 52 -16.74 -15.69 -4.08
C TYR A 52 -15.62 -16.55 -4.72
N PHE A 53 -15.97 -17.74 -5.24
CA PHE A 53 -14.98 -18.68 -5.78
C PHE A 53 -14.76 -18.61 -7.31
N TRP A 54 -15.15 -17.54 -8.00
CA TRP A 54 -14.97 -17.52 -9.46
C TRP A 54 -13.56 -17.16 -9.96
N GLN A 55 -12.52 -17.17 -9.12
CA GLN A 55 -11.13 -17.13 -9.60
C GLN A 55 -10.07 -17.76 -8.69
N LEU A 56 -10.45 -18.67 -7.79
CA LEU A 56 -9.50 -19.42 -6.95
C LEU A 56 -8.99 -20.68 -7.67
N LYS A 57 -8.17 -20.47 -8.71
CA LYS A 57 -7.17 -21.47 -9.10
C LYS A 57 -5.81 -21.05 -8.55
N ARG A 58 -5.28 -21.91 -7.67
CA ARG A 58 -3.88 -22.04 -7.19
C ARG A 58 -3.42 -21.01 -6.16
N TYR A 59 -3.01 -21.54 -5.01
CA TYR A 59 -2.31 -20.88 -3.91
C TYR A 59 -1.10 -20.00 -4.30
N SER A 60 -0.46 -20.25 -5.46
CA SER A 60 0.57 -19.37 -6.02
C SER A 60 0.02 -18.04 -6.54
N ASP A 61 -1.24 -18.03 -6.97
CA ASP A 61 -1.90 -16.92 -7.64
C ASP A 61 -2.60 -16.05 -6.60
N GLY A 62 -3.11 -16.62 -5.50
CA GLY A 62 -3.67 -15.85 -4.37
C GLY A 62 -2.70 -14.86 -3.73
N ARG A 63 -1.42 -15.25 -3.50
CA ARG A 63 -0.38 -14.32 -2.99
C ARG A 63 -0.08 -13.18 -3.96
N LYS A 64 -0.05 -13.48 -5.26
CA LYS A 64 0.22 -12.51 -6.33
C LYS A 64 -0.96 -11.54 -6.52
N THR A 65 -2.19 -12.06 -6.50
CA THR A 65 -3.43 -11.27 -6.59
C THR A 65 -3.60 -10.38 -5.36
N PHE A 66 -3.34 -10.89 -4.15
CA PHE A 66 -3.34 -10.07 -2.93
C PHE A 66 -2.30 -8.95 -3.01
N ALA A 67 -1.06 -9.27 -3.37
CA ALA A 67 -0.01 -8.27 -3.52
C ALA A 67 -0.33 -7.24 -4.61
N ALA A 68 -0.93 -7.66 -5.72
CA ALA A 68 -1.39 -6.75 -6.77
C ALA A 68 -2.47 -5.81 -6.24
N ASN A 69 -3.51 -6.32 -5.58
CA ASN A 69 -4.60 -5.51 -5.03
C ASN A 69 -4.12 -4.55 -3.93
N PHE A 70 -3.20 -4.99 -3.07
CA PHE A 70 -2.60 -4.17 -2.03
C PHE A 70 -1.75 -3.02 -2.60
N VAL A 71 -1.18 -3.20 -3.79
CA VAL A 71 -0.39 -2.18 -4.50
C VAL A 71 -1.26 -1.21 -5.31
N ILE A 72 -2.47 -1.59 -5.74
CA ILE A 72 -3.30 -0.76 -6.65
C ILE A 72 -3.49 0.67 -6.13
N THR A 73 -3.95 0.87 -4.89
CA THR A 73 -4.16 2.22 -4.33
C THR A 73 -2.86 3.02 -4.29
N ARG A 74 -1.76 2.36 -3.93
CA ARG A 74 -0.43 2.96 -3.82
C ARG A 74 0.12 3.36 -5.20
N GLN A 75 -0.04 2.49 -6.19
CA GLN A 75 0.34 2.76 -7.57
C GLN A 75 -0.49 3.89 -8.17
N ARG A 76 -1.82 3.89 -7.98
CA ARG A 76 -2.69 4.98 -8.45
C ARG A 76 -2.33 6.32 -7.81
N SER A 77 -2.01 6.31 -6.52
CA SER A 77 -1.56 7.51 -5.80
C SER A 77 -0.20 8.01 -6.31
N LEU A 78 0.74 7.10 -6.60
CA LEU A 78 2.04 7.44 -7.20
C LEU A 78 1.88 7.99 -8.61
N ASP A 79 1.04 7.37 -9.43
CA ASP A 79 0.76 7.82 -10.79
C ASP A 79 0.12 9.22 -10.78
N GLN A 80 -0.77 9.50 -9.81
CA GLN A 80 -1.29 10.85 -9.63
C GLN A 80 -0.24 11.86 -9.15
N ALA A 81 0.60 11.49 -8.19
CA ALA A 81 1.69 12.36 -7.77
C ALA A 81 2.65 12.69 -8.92
N LEU A 82 2.93 11.73 -9.80
CA LEU A 82 3.75 11.93 -10.99
C LEU A 82 3.09 12.88 -11.99
N ALA A 83 1.79 12.70 -12.26
CA ALA A 83 1.03 13.58 -13.14
C ALA A 83 1.05 15.03 -12.63
N ALA A 84 0.82 15.24 -11.32
CA ALA A 84 0.86 16.54 -10.67
C ALA A 84 2.22 17.23 -10.78
N VAL A 85 3.31 16.48 -10.53
CA VAL A 85 4.67 17.02 -10.67
C VAL A 85 4.97 17.37 -12.13
N GLY A 86 4.50 16.58 -13.09
CA GLY A 86 4.72 16.82 -14.52
C GLY A 86 3.89 17.98 -15.10
N SER A 87 2.68 18.21 -14.60
CA SER A 87 1.81 19.31 -15.06
C SER A 87 2.08 20.63 -14.32
N GLY A 88 2.68 20.58 -13.12
CA GLY A 88 2.84 21.72 -12.24
C GLY A 88 1.58 22.07 -11.44
N GLU A 89 0.51 21.28 -11.57
CA GLU A 89 -0.74 21.44 -10.84
C GLU A 89 -0.71 20.68 -9.50
N GLY A 90 -1.63 21.02 -8.60
CA GLY A 90 -1.82 20.26 -7.36
C GLY A 90 -2.34 18.84 -7.67
N PRO A 91 -2.00 17.82 -6.84
CA PRO A 91 -2.44 16.47 -7.13
C PRO A 91 -3.95 16.29 -6.96
N ASP A 92 -4.57 15.64 -7.95
CA ASP A 92 -5.99 15.32 -7.93
C ASP A 92 -6.25 13.99 -7.20
N VAL A 93 -6.49 14.10 -5.90
CA VAL A 93 -6.87 12.97 -5.02
C VAL A 93 -8.19 12.33 -5.47
N GLU A 94 -9.13 13.12 -6.00
CA GLU A 94 -10.47 12.65 -6.34
C GLU A 94 -10.44 11.67 -7.52
N THR A 95 -9.54 11.84 -8.48
CA THR A 95 -9.31 10.85 -9.54
C THR A 95 -9.04 9.44 -8.98
N VAL A 96 -8.22 9.32 -7.93
CA VAL A 96 -7.90 8.02 -7.32
C VAL A 96 -9.08 7.47 -6.51
N VAL A 97 -9.80 8.35 -5.82
CA VAL A 97 -10.97 8.01 -5.00
C VAL A 97 -12.13 7.53 -5.87
N ASN A 98 -12.41 8.21 -6.98
CA ASN A 98 -13.50 7.87 -7.89
C ASN A 98 -13.20 6.61 -8.72
N ALA A 99 -11.92 6.28 -8.93
CA ALA A 99 -11.53 5.04 -9.58
C ALA A 99 -11.64 3.80 -8.65
N ALA A 100 -11.87 4.00 -7.35
CA ALA A 100 -12.00 2.93 -6.38
C ALA A 100 -13.46 2.56 -6.16
N ASP A 101 -13.75 1.26 -6.24
CA ASP A 101 -15.07 0.70 -5.94
C ASP A 101 -15.21 0.55 -4.41
N ILE A 102 -15.52 1.68 -3.75
CA ILE A 102 -15.57 1.80 -2.29
C ILE A 102 -16.94 2.36 -1.90
N PRO A 103 -17.60 1.80 -0.86
CA PRO A 103 -18.86 2.32 -0.34
C PRO A 103 -18.77 3.80 0.04
N ASP A 104 -19.80 4.58 -0.30
CA ASP A 104 -19.86 6.01 0.01
C ASP A 104 -19.65 6.36 1.50
N PRO A 105 -20.17 5.57 2.47
CA PRO A 105 -19.95 5.85 3.89
C PRO A 105 -18.47 5.86 4.32
N ILE A 106 -17.62 5.10 3.64
CA ILE A 106 -16.18 4.96 4.00
C ILE A 106 -15.25 5.70 3.03
N ARG A 107 -15.82 6.33 2.00
CA ARG A 107 -15.11 7.15 1.01
C ARG A 107 -14.29 8.28 1.66
N PRO A 108 -14.77 8.99 2.70
CA PRO A 108 -13.97 10.02 3.38
C PRO A 108 -12.69 9.48 4.01
N ASP A 109 -12.73 8.28 4.63
CA ASP A 109 -11.56 7.66 5.26
C ASP A 109 -10.54 7.20 4.20
N TYR A 110 -11.03 6.59 3.11
CA TYR A 110 -10.19 6.24 1.97
C TYR A 110 -9.49 7.46 1.36
N ARG A 111 -10.24 8.55 1.16
CA ARG A 111 -9.72 9.82 0.63
C ARG A 111 -8.60 10.40 1.52
N ARG A 112 -8.76 10.35 2.85
CA ARG A 112 -7.70 10.79 3.79
C ARG A 112 -6.43 9.95 3.62
N TRP A 113 -6.57 8.64 3.47
CA TRP A 113 -5.43 7.75 3.25
C TRP A 113 -4.72 8.02 1.92
N VAL A 114 -5.49 8.16 0.83
CA VAL A 114 -4.96 8.50 -0.51
C VAL A 114 -4.21 9.84 -0.48
N ALA A 115 -4.76 10.88 0.17
CA ALA A 115 -4.09 12.17 0.27
C ALA A 115 -2.71 12.07 0.92
N VAL A 116 -2.57 11.31 2.02
CA VAL A 116 -1.27 11.09 2.68
C VAL A 116 -0.29 10.35 1.79
N LEU A 117 -0.75 9.38 0.98
CA LEU A 117 0.09 8.66 0.02
C LEU A 117 0.55 9.55 -1.12
N VAL A 118 -0.36 10.32 -1.70
CA VAL A 118 -0.08 11.27 -2.80
C VAL A 118 0.96 12.30 -2.37
N ASP A 119 0.79 12.92 -1.20
CA ASP A 119 1.75 13.88 -0.65
C ASP A 119 3.14 13.24 -0.49
N HIS A 120 3.19 12.04 0.11
CA HIS A 120 4.43 11.28 0.28
C HIS A 120 5.14 11.01 -1.04
N TYR A 121 4.41 10.52 -2.05
CA TYR A 121 5.00 10.19 -3.34
C TYR A 121 5.44 11.43 -4.10
N ARG A 122 4.71 12.54 -4.01
CA ARG A 122 5.14 13.82 -4.58
C ARG A 122 6.47 14.26 -4.00
N ASP A 123 6.62 14.20 -2.68
CA ASP A 123 7.86 14.59 -2.01
C ASP A 123 9.04 13.67 -2.38
N LEU A 124 8.79 12.36 -2.58
CA LEU A 124 9.83 11.42 -3.03
C LEU A 124 10.19 11.58 -4.52
N LEU A 125 9.23 11.93 -5.37
CA LEU A 125 9.48 12.16 -6.80
C LEU A 125 10.39 13.38 -7.00
N LEU A 126 10.19 14.43 -6.19
CA LEU A 126 10.99 15.66 -6.21
C LEU A 126 12.34 15.52 -5.48
N ALA A 127 12.54 14.45 -4.73
CA ALA A 127 13.76 14.22 -3.97
C ALA A 127 14.98 13.86 -4.83
N HIS A 128 16.16 14.18 -4.32
CA HIS A 128 17.43 13.88 -4.95
C HIS A 128 17.99 12.53 -4.46
N GLY A 129 18.22 11.61 -5.39
CA GLY A 129 18.81 10.32 -5.07
C GLY A 129 18.83 9.35 -6.23
N LYS A 130 19.68 8.32 -6.11
CA LYS A 130 19.76 7.20 -7.07
C LYS A 130 19.23 5.88 -6.50
N SER A 131 18.68 5.89 -5.29
CA SER A 131 18.10 4.74 -4.60
C SER A 131 16.93 5.18 -3.74
N TYR A 132 15.99 4.27 -3.45
CA TYR A 132 14.85 4.56 -2.56
C TYR A 132 15.30 5.09 -1.19
N THR A 133 16.35 4.50 -0.61
CA THR A 133 16.97 4.98 0.64
C THR A 133 17.44 6.43 0.53
N ALA A 134 18.06 6.82 -0.59
CA ALA A 134 18.49 8.20 -0.81
C ALA A 134 17.29 9.15 -0.94
N LEU A 135 16.23 8.75 -1.65
CA LEU A 135 15.00 9.55 -1.77
C LEU A 135 14.38 9.81 -0.38
N ILE A 136 14.23 8.76 0.44
CA ILE A 136 13.67 8.89 1.80
C ILE A 136 14.54 9.78 2.69
N ARG A 137 15.87 9.61 2.63
CA ARG A 137 16.81 10.45 3.38
C ARG A 137 16.74 11.91 2.95
N ASP A 138 16.62 12.16 1.65
CA ASP A 138 16.48 13.53 1.16
C ASP A 138 15.12 14.14 1.50
N THR A 139 14.02 13.40 1.44
CA THR A 139 12.70 13.92 1.82
C THR A 139 12.59 14.20 3.32
N TYR A 140 12.91 13.21 4.17
CA TYR A 140 12.64 13.29 5.61
C TYR A 140 13.81 13.79 6.45
N LYS A 141 15.02 13.81 5.89
CA LYS A 141 16.28 14.24 6.52
C LYS A 141 16.77 13.37 7.69
N ASN A 142 15.89 12.89 8.56
CA ASN A 142 16.24 12.08 9.72
C ASN A 142 15.16 11.04 10.07
N ARG A 143 15.54 10.11 10.95
CA ARG A 143 14.68 9.01 11.42
C ARG A 143 13.40 9.51 12.09
N THR A 144 13.48 10.54 12.93
CA THR A 144 12.34 11.08 13.67
C THR A 144 11.24 11.57 12.73
N ASN A 145 11.60 12.38 11.73
CA ASN A 145 10.66 12.90 10.73
C ASN A 145 10.03 11.78 9.92
N TYR A 146 10.82 10.77 9.52
CA TYR A 146 10.27 9.63 8.78
C TYR A 146 9.30 8.81 9.64
N LEU A 147 9.63 8.58 10.91
CA LEU A 147 8.74 7.88 11.84
C LEU A 147 7.45 8.66 12.12
N LEU A 148 7.50 9.98 12.21
CA LEU A 148 6.31 10.83 12.34
C LEU A 148 5.38 10.65 11.13
N PHE A 149 5.94 10.66 9.91
CA PHE A 149 5.19 10.34 8.71
C PHE A 149 4.59 8.93 8.75
N LEU A 150 5.39 7.91 9.08
CA LEU A 150 4.91 6.53 9.14
C LEU A 150 3.79 6.37 10.17
N ASN A 151 3.86 7.07 11.31
CA ASN A 151 2.79 7.07 12.31
C ASN A 151 1.50 7.66 11.75
N ARG A 152 1.57 8.81 11.06
CA ARG A 152 0.41 9.41 10.37
C ARG A 152 -0.16 8.46 9.32
N LEU A 153 0.67 7.86 8.48
CA LEU A 153 0.24 6.91 7.44
C LEU A 153 -0.45 5.68 8.07
N ASN A 154 0.15 5.10 9.12
CA ASN A 154 -0.43 3.96 9.83
C ASN A 154 -1.75 4.32 10.53
N GLN A 155 -1.95 5.57 10.94
CA GLN A 155 -3.19 6.00 11.56
C GLN A 155 -4.32 6.07 10.52
N VAL A 156 -4.11 6.80 9.42
CA VAL A 156 -5.16 6.97 8.40
C VAL A 156 -5.52 5.65 7.70
N GLU A 157 -4.55 4.75 7.49
CA GLU A 157 -4.83 3.41 6.95
C GLU A 157 -5.66 2.57 7.93
N ARG A 158 -5.38 2.65 9.24
CA ARG A 158 -6.17 1.94 10.26
C ARG A 158 -7.59 2.50 10.42
N GLU A 159 -7.77 3.80 10.27
CA GLU A 159 -9.11 4.42 10.25
C GLU A 159 -9.93 3.90 9.07
N PHE A 160 -9.32 3.83 7.88
CA PHE A 160 -9.94 3.23 6.70
C PHE A 160 -10.23 1.73 6.90
N ASP A 161 -9.27 0.95 7.38
CA ASP A 161 -9.45 -0.49 7.62
C ASP A 161 -10.55 -0.74 8.67
N ALA A 162 -10.67 0.11 9.69
CA ALA A 162 -11.73 0.04 10.69
C ALA A 162 -13.11 0.33 10.09
N ALA A 163 -13.21 1.34 9.22
CA ALA A 163 -14.44 1.66 8.49
C ALA A 163 -14.82 0.55 7.51
N LEU A 164 -13.83 -0.13 6.92
CA LEU A 164 -14.03 -1.23 5.97
C LEU A 164 -14.53 -2.53 6.64
N LYS A 165 -14.12 -2.79 7.90
CA LYS A 165 -14.43 -4.05 8.61
C LYS A 165 -15.91 -4.49 8.55
N PRO A 166 -16.91 -3.63 8.85
CA PRO A 166 -18.32 -4.02 8.76
C PRO A 166 -18.74 -4.48 7.36
N HIS A 167 -18.18 -3.88 6.31
CA HIS A 167 -18.52 -4.19 4.91
C HIS A 167 -17.87 -5.47 4.38
N VAL A 168 -16.89 -6.03 5.10
CA VAL A 168 -16.17 -7.26 4.70
C VAL A 168 -16.47 -8.42 5.65
N ALA A 169 -16.83 -8.15 6.91
CA ALA A 169 -17.18 -9.16 7.89
C ALA A 169 -18.44 -9.97 7.52
N GLU A 170 -19.36 -9.38 6.75
CA GLU A 170 -20.55 -10.06 6.23
C GLU A 170 -20.22 -11.09 5.12
N THR A 171 -19.09 -10.91 4.46
CA THR A 171 -18.77 -11.60 3.20
C THR A 171 -17.68 -12.67 3.36
N THR A 172 -16.94 -12.68 4.47
CA THR A 172 -15.80 -13.61 4.65
C THR A 172 -15.61 -14.02 6.11
N GLU A 173 -15.64 -15.33 6.36
CA GLU A 173 -15.32 -15.92 7.66
C GLU A 173 -13.88 -15.53 8.06
N ASN A 174 -13.71 -14.96 9.26
CA ASN A 174 -12.44 -14.47 9.79
C ASN A 174 -11.80 -13.24 9.08
N ALA A 175 -12.58 -12.44 8.34
CA ALA A 175 -12.12 -11.17 7.75
C ALA A 175 -11.39 -10.25 8.74
N ASN A 176 -11.96 -10.08 9.93
CA ASN A 176 -11.40 -9.22 10.98
C ASN A 176 -10.00 -9.66 11.44
N GLY A 177 -9.77 -10.98 11.54
CA GLY A 177 -8.47 -11.53 11.91
C GLY A 177 -7.41 -11.29 10.84
N ILE A 178 -7.80 -11.40 9.56
CA ILE A 178 -6.91 -11.14 8.41
C ILE A 178 -6.55 -9.65 8.32
N ILE A 179 -7.54 -8.76 8.44
CA ILE A 179 -7.32 -7.31 8.41
C ILE A 179 -6.38 -6.91 9.55
N LYS A 180 -6.61 -7.39 10.77
CA LYS A 180 -5.72 -7.12 11.91
C LYS A 180 -4.29 -7.62 11.67
N LEU A 181 -4.12 -8.83 11.14
CA LEU A 181 -2.79 -9.37 10.84
C LEU A 181 -2.08 -8.56 9.74
N MET A 182 -2.83 -8.05 8.76
CA MET A 182 -2.33 -7.16 7.72
C MET A 182 -1.84 -5.83 8.29
N GLU A 183 -2.66 -5.17 9.12
CA GLU A 183 -2.33 -3.92 9.82
C GLU A 183 -1.03 -4.08 10.63
N GLU A 184 -0.95 -5.11 11.48
CA GLU A 184 0.23 -5.40 12.32
C GLU A 184 1.47 -5.68 11.48
N SER A 185 1.33 -6.44 10.39
CA SER A 185 2.42 -6.76 9.47
C SER A 185 2.94 -5.51 8.77
N ALA A 186 2.04 -4.66 8.26
CA ALA A 186 2.39 -3.41 7.58
C ALA A 186 3.17 -2.47 8.51
N ILE A 187 2.70 -2.28 9.75
CA ILE A 187 3.37 -1.44 10.76
C ILE A 187 4.76 -1.98 11.08
N ALA A 188 4.88 -3.29 11.35
CA ALA A 188 6.15 -3.90 11.70
C ALA A 188 7.16 -3.81 10.56
N ILE A 189 6.72 -4.02 9.31
CA ILE A 189 7.59 -3.93 8.14
C ILE A 189 8.02 -2.47 7.90
N ARG A 190 7.13 -1.49 8.03
CA ARG A 190 7.49 -0.06 7.92
C ARG A 190 8.54 0.36 8.94
N ARG A 191 8.44 -0.13 10.18
CA ARG A 191 9.46 0.10 11.21
C ARG A 191 10.81 -0.52 10.82
N GLN A 192 10.81 -1.76 10.35
CA GLN A 192 12.04 -2.40 9.84
C GLN A 192 12.67 -1.59 8.70
N ILE A 193 11.87 -1.12 7.75
CA ILE A 193 12.35 -0.27 6.64
C ILE A 193 12.95 1.04 7.20
N ALA A 194 12.33 1.66 8.21
CA ALA A 194 12.87 2.86 8.83
C ALA A 194 14.24 2.61 9.49
N ASP A 195 14.41 1.48 10.15
CA ASP A 195 15.69 1.07 10.77
C ASP A 195 16.76 0.75 9.71
N GLU A 196 16.37 0.11 8.60
CA GLU A 196 17.25 -0.17 7.45
C GLU A 196 17.74 1.14 6.78
N ILE A 197 16.88 2.16 6.70
CA ILE A 197 17.18 3.44 6.04
C ILE A 197 17.95 4.39 6.96
N PHE A 198 17.63 4.42 8.25
CA PHE A 198 18.27 5.26 9.26
C PHE A 198 18.76 4.39 10.43
N PRO A 199 19.93 3.73 10.27
CA PRO A 199 20.53 2.92 11.34
C PRO A 199 20.99 3.77 12.52
#